data_AF-A0A917MVM5-F1
#
_entry.id   AF-A0A917MVM5-F1
#
_cell.length_a   1.000
_cell.length_b   1.000
_cell.length_c   1.000
_cell.angle_alpha   90.00
_cell.angle_beta   90.00
_cell.angle_gamma   90.00
#
_symmetry.space_group_name_H-M   'P 1'
#
loop_
_entity.id
_entity.type
_entity.pdbx_description
1 polymer ?
#
loop_
_entity_poly.entity_id
_entity_poly.type
_entity_poly.pdbx_seq_one_letter_code
_entity_poly.pdbx_strand_id
1 'polypeptide(L)'
;MIPVMVYTQNGKSADSLFMVKSYLQQIQQTAENKQLTTENCINRLNVLIQQGSWYQEVLSRNTGPALQNNSQEQNNLIQQYRFIIQSAILYKTDLRNNSNQPGSNSNEEVRYLKQHIPPLIHKINQYAGYLKQKRVSFISLLRSDFPDALIFSS
;
A
#
# COMPACT_ATOMS: atom_id res chain seq x y z
N MET A 1 27.91 -13.56 9.32
CA MET A 1 27.61 -13.34 7.88
C MET A 1 26.10 -13.23 7.70
N ILE A 2 25.58 -12.07 7.30
CA ILE A 2 24.17 -11.94 6.89
C ILE A 2 24.14 -12.25 5.38
N PRO A 3 23.38 -13.26 4.91
CA PRO A 3 23.47 -13.71 3.52
C PRO A 3 22.85 -12.72 2.54
N VAL A 4 23.44 -12.63 1.35
CA VAL A 4 23.00 -11.86 0.16
C VAL A 4 21.49 -12.02 -0.14
N MET A 5 20.90 -13.16 0.22
CA MET A 5 19.47 -13.44 0.09
C MET A 5 18.55 -12.45 0.85
N VAL A 6 18.97 -11.90 1.98
CA VAL A 6 18.15 -10.97 2.78
C VAL A 6 17.96 -9.62 2.07
N TYR A 7 18.91 -9.22 1.23
CA TYR A 7 18.92 -7.89 0.60
C TYR A 7 18.18 -7.85 -0.75
N THR A 8 18.19 -8.94 -1.52
CA THR A 8 17.30 -9.10 -2.69
C THR A 8 15.84 -9.18 -2.25
N GLN A 9 15.58 -9.80 -1.11
CA GLN A 9 14.25 -9.79 -0.47
C GLN A 9 13.81 -8.37 -0.09
N ASN A 10 14.70 -7.54 0.50
CA ASN A 10 14.37 -6.14 0.85
C ASN A 10 13.97 -5.28 -0.37
N GLY A 11 14.62 -5.47 -1.53
CA GLY A 11 14.25 -4.78 -2.77
C GLY A 11 12.85 -5.16 -3.24
N LYS A 12 12.56 -6.47 -3.32
CA LYS A 12 11.23 -6.99 -3.66
C LYS A 12 10.15 -6.54 -2.69
N SER A 13 10.48 -6.44 -1.40
CA SER A 13 9.56 -5.94 -0.38
C SER A 13 9.25 -4.46 -0.53
N ALA A 14 10.24 -3.61 -0.84
CA ALA A 14 9.99 -2.19 -1.10
C ALA A 14 9.09 -1.99 -2.33
N ASP A 15 9.35 -2.70 -3.43
CA ASP A 15 8.52 -2.62 -4.64
C ASP A 15 7.09 -3.13 -4.37
N SER A 16 6.96 -4.18 -3.56
CA SER A 16 5.66 -4.68 -3.10
C SER A 16 4.87 -3.66 -2.27
N LEU A 17 5.55 -2.90 -1.40
CA LEU A 17 4.91 -1.81 -0.65
C LEU A 17 4.48 -0.66 -1.57
N PHE A 18 5.24 -0.36 -2.63
CA PHE A 18 4.80 0.62 -3.64
C PHE A 18 3.55 0.17 -4.40
N MET A 19 3.36 -1.14 -4.62
CA MET A 19 2.10 -1.65 -5.19
C MET A 19 0.91 -1.35 -4.25
N VAL A 20 1.06 -1.56 -2.94
CA VAL A 20 0.00 -1.26 -1.95
C VAL A 20 -0.32 0.24 -1.94
N LYS A 21 0.70 1.10 -2.02
CA LYS A 21 0.50 2.54 -2.20
C LYS A 21 -0.33 2.85 -3.44
N SER A 22 0.07 2.36 -4.61
CA SER A 22 -0.61 2.64 -5.87
C SER A 22 -2.06 2.16 -5.84
N TYR A 23 -2.33 1.05 -5.16
CA TYR A 23 -3.66 0.54 -4.92
C TYR A 23 -4.51 1.48 -4.04
N LEU A 24 -3.97 1.95 -2.90
CA LEU A 24 -4.66 2.91 -2.03
C LEU A 24 -4.93 4.23 -2.77
N GLN A 25 -4.01 4.69 -3.62
CA GLN A 25 -4.21 5.86 -4.47
C GLN A 25 -5.34 5.65 -5.47
N GLN A 26 -5.48 4.46 -6.05
CA GLN A 26 -6.59 4.14 -6.96
C GLN A 26 -7.94 4.16 -6.25
N ILE A 27 -8.03 3.69 -5.00
CA ILE A 27 -9.25 3.83 -4.18
C ILE A 27 -9.58 5.31 -4.00
N GLN A 28 -8.61 6.10 -3.54
CA GLN A 28 -8.79 7.52 -3.30
C GLN A 28 -9.25 8.27 -4.56
N GLN A 29 -8.55 8.06 -5.67
CA GLN A 29 -8.87 8.67 -6.96
C GLN A 29 -10.25 8.25 -7.44
N THR A 30 -10.64 6.99 -7.26
CA THR A 30 -11.98 6.53 -7.67
C THR A 30 -13.08 7.18 -6.83
N ALA A 31 -12.87 7.36 -5.53
CA ALA A 31 -13.84 7.97 -4.64
C ALA A 31 -13.96 9.49 -4.82
N GLU A 32 -12.85 10.19 -5.09
CA GLU A 32 -12.80 11.65 -5.21
C GLU A 32 -13.08 12.16 -6.65
N ASN A 33 -13.09 11.28 -7.65
CA ASN A 33 -13.24 11.70 -9.04
C ASN A 33 -14.68 12.04 -9.41
N LYS A 34 -14.96 13.35 -9.45
CA LYS A 34 -16.25 13.93 -9.84
C LYS A 34 -16.62 13.75 -11.31
N GLN A 35 -15.68 13.34 -12.16
CA GLN A 35 -15.92 13.09 -13.60
C GLN A 35 -16.38 11.65 -13.86
N LEU A 36 -16.24 10.73 -12.90
CA LEU A 36 -16.76 9.38 -13.05
C LEU A 36 -18.27 9.39 -12.89
N THR A 37 -18.97 8.71 -13.81
CA THR A 37 -20.37 8.34 -13.57
C THR A 37 -20.45 7.44 -12.34
N THR A 38 -21.57 7.49 -11.63
CA THR A 38 -21.76 6.67 -10.42
C THR A 38 -21.57 5.18 -10.70
N GLU A 39 -22.07 4.70 -11.83
CA GLU A 39 -21.90 3.31 -12.28
C GLU A 39 -20.42 2.94 -12.47
N ASN A 40 -19.63 3.81 -13.13
CA ASN A 40 -18.20 3.60 -13.31
C ASN A 40 -17.44 3.64 -11.98
N CYS A 41 -17.84 4.52 -11.06
CA CYS A 41 -17.29 4.58 -9.71
C CYS A 41 -17.55 3.27 -8.96
N ILE A 42 -18.80 2.78 -8.96
CA ILE A 42 -19.20 1.50 -8.34
C ILE A 42 -18.40 0.34 -8.92
N ASN A 43 -18.31 0.24 -10.25
CA ASN A 43 -17.60 -0.84 -10.93
C ASN A 43 -16.11 -0.85 -10.58
N ARG A 44 -15.46 0.32 -10.60
CA ARG A 44 -14.04 0.44 -10.20
C ARG A 44 -13.82 0.10 -8.73
N LEU A 45 -14.65 0.61 -7.83
CA LEU A 45 -14.59 0.26 -6.41
C LEU A 45 -14.80 -1.23 -6.20
N ASN A 46 -15.70 -1.86 -6.95
CA ASN A 46 -15.95 -3.29 -6.85
C ASN A 46 -14.68 -4.11 -7.17
N VAL A 47 -13.99 -3.79 -8.27
CA VAL A 47 -12.72 -4.43 -8.63
C VAL A 47 -11.66 -4.20 -7.55
N LEU A 48 -11.51 -2.96 -7.08
CA LEU A 48 -10.53 -2.61 -6.06
C LEU A 48 -10.80 -3.32 -4.73
N ILE A 49 -12.06 -3.41 -4.30
CA ILE A 49 -12.46 -4.11 -3.07
C ILE A 49 -12.15 -5.61 -3.18
N GLN A 50 -12.41 -6.24 -4.32
CA GLN A 50 -12.09 -7.65 -4.55
C GLN A 50 -10.59 -7.94 -4.44
N GLN A 51 -9.74 -6.98 -4.82
CA GLN A 51 -8.29 -7.09 -4.69
C GLN A 51 -7.77 -6.79 -3.27
N GLY A 52 -8.61 -6.25 -2.37
CA GLY A 52 -8.18 -5.74 -1.07
C GLY A 52 -7.53 -6.80 -0.17
N SER A 53 -8.00 -8.04 -0.20
CA SER A 53 -7.39 -9.13 0.58
C SER A 53 -5.95 -9.39 0.15
N TRP A 54 -5.69 -9.42 -1.16
CA TRP A 54 -4.35 -9.62 -1.70
C TRP A 54 -3.40 -8.49 -1.29
N TYR A 55 -3.81 -7.24 -1.43
CA TYR A 55 -2.98 -6.10 -1.02
C TYR A 55 -2.78 -6.02 0.50
N GLN A 56 -3.74 -6.49 1.31
CA GLN A 56 -3.54 -6.64 2.76
C GLN A 56 -2.44 -7.67 3.05
N GLU A 57 -2.43 -8.81 2.38
CA GLU A 57 -1.38 -9.82 2.54
C GLU A 57 -0.02 -9.29 2.09
N VAL A 58 0.03 -8.58 0.96
CA VAL A 58 1.24 -7.92 0.48
C VAL A 58 1.76 -6.92 1.52
N LEU A 59 0.88 -6.09 2.10
CA LEU A 59 1.25 -5.16 3.16
C LEU A 59 1.79 -5.90 4.39
N SER A 60 1.11 -6.95 4.84
CA SER A 60 1.51 -7.73 6.02
C SER A 60 2.86 -8.38 5.82
N ARG A 61 3.08 -9.08 4.70
CA ARG A 61 4.33 -9.83 4.46
C ARG A 61 5.54 -8.94 4.29
N ASN A 62 5.37 -7.71 3.78
CA ASN A 62 6.47 -6.85 3.39
C ASN A 62 6.79 -5.71 4.38
N THR A 63 5.95 -5.48 5.39
CA THR A 63 6.21 -4.48 6.45
C THR A 63 7.04 -5.02 7.61
N GLY A 64 6.97 -6.31 7.92
CA GLY A 64 7.69 -6.95 9.04
C GLY A 64 9.19 -6.65 9.07
N PRO A 65 9.94 -6.85 7.95
CA PRO A 65 11.37 -6.56 7.89
C PRO A 65 11.73 -5.08 8.12
N ALA A 66 10.86 -4.16 7.69
CA ALA A 66 11.06 -2.72 7.90
C ALA A 66 10.80 -2.31 9.35
N LEU A 67 9.84 -2.96 9.99
CA LEU A 67 9.40 -2.70 11.36
C LEU A 67 10.23 -3.42 12.42
N GLN A 68 11.30 -4.13 12.03
CA GLN A 68 12.08 -4.97 12.95
C GLN A 68 11.18 -5.98 13.71
N ASN A 69 10.14 -6.48 13.04
CA ASN A 69 9.12 -7.35 13.62
C ASN A 69 8.34 -6.75 14.80
N ASN A 70 8.20 -5.41 14.87
CA ASN A 70 7.25 -4.76 15.76
C ASN A 70 5.81 -5.11 15.35
N SER A 71 5.25 -6.14 16.01
CA SER A 71 3.92 -6.67 15.72
C SER A 71 2.79 -5.69 16.02
N GLN A 72 2.96 -4.83 17.03
CA GLN A 72 1.95 -3.81 17.36
C GLN A 72 1.81 -2.79 16.24
N GLU A 73 2.92 -2.24 15.74
CA GLU A 73 2.87 -1.26 14.64
C GLU A 73 2.39 -1.90 13.34
N GLN A 74 2.78 -3.16 13.08
CA GLN A 74 2.27 -3.91 11.94
C GLN A 74 0.75 -4.09 12.02
N ASN A 75 0.22 -4.47 13.19
CA ASN A 75 -1.22 -4.62 13.41
C ASN A 75 -1.95 -3.28 13.22
N ASN A 76 -1.38 -2.18 13.72
CA ASN A 76 -1.93 -0.83 13.53
C ASN A 76 -2.04 -0.47 12.05
N LEU A 77 -1.03 -0.78 11.23
CA LEU A 77 -1.06 -0.54 9.78
C LEU A 77 -2.13 -1.36 9.09
N ILE A 78 -2.23 -2.65 9.43
CA ILE A 78 -3.23 -3.55 8.86
C ILE A 78 -4.64 -3.10 9.27
N GLN A 79 -4.83 -2.62 10.48
CA GLN A 79 -6.11 -2.11 10.95
C GLN A 79 -6.51 -0.82 10.21
N GLN A 80 -5.59 0.14 10.06
CA GLN A 80 -5.81 1.35 9.25
C GLN A 80 -6.19 0.99 7.81
N TYR A 81 -5.49 0.02 7.21
CA TYR A 81 -5.80 -0.51 5.88
C TYR A 81 -7.24 -1.08 5.83
N ARG A 82 -7.61 -1.92 6.79
CA ARG A 82 -8.96 -2.53 6.86
C ARG A 82 -10.06 -1.48 6.96
N PHE A 83 -9.87 -0.44 7.76
CA PHE A 83 -10.86 0.63 7.87
C PHE A 83 -11.05 1.39 6.55
N ILE A 84 -9.98 1.62 5.79
CA ILE A 84 -10.09 2.21 4.44
C ILE A 84 -10.91 1.31 3.51
N ILE A 85 -10.67 -0.01 3.53
CA ILE A 85 -11.45 -0.94 2.70
C ILE A 85 -12.92 -0.98 3.12
N GLN A 86 -13.19 -0.98 4.43
CA GLN A 86 -14.57 -0.93 4.95
C GLN A 86 -15.27 0.36 4.51
N SER A 87 -14.61 1.50 4.63
CA SER A 87 -15.14 2.79 4.17
C SER A 87 -15.43 2.79 2.66
N ALA A 88 -14.55 2.19 1.84
CA ALA A 88 -14.79 2.04 0.41
C ALA A 88 -15.99 1.11 0.09
N ILE A 89 -16.20 0.06 0.89
CA ILE A 89 -17.38 -0.82 0.77
C ILE A 89 -18.66 -0.07 1.12
N LEU A 90 -18.66 0.69 2.21
CA LEU A 90 -19.81 1.50 2.64
C LEU A 90 -20.15 2.54 1.58
N TYR A 91 -19.16 3.28 1.09
CA TYR A 91 -19.35 4.25 0.00
C TYR A 91 -19.95 3.61 -1.25
N LYS A 92 -19.41 2.47 -1.72
CA LYS A 92 -19.97 1.73 -2.86
C LYS A 92 -21.43 1.32 -2.62
N THR A 93 -21.73 0.88 -1.40
CA THR A 93 -23.07 0.40 -1.02
C THR A 93 -24.08 1.54 -1.03
N ASP A 94 -23.69 2.71 -0.49
CA ASP A 94 -24.52 3.90 -0.50
C ASP A 94 -24.80 4.41 -1.92
N LEU A 95 -23.79 4.42 -2.80
CA LEU A 95 -23.97 4.82 -4.20
C LEU A 95 -24.98 3.90 -4.91
N ARG A 96 -24.96 2.59 -4.62
CA ARG A 96 -25.87 1.61 -5.21
C ARG A 96 -27.31 1.77 -4.69
N ASN A 97 -27.47 2.06 -3.41
CA ASN A 97 -28.78 2.12 -2.75
C ASN A 97 -29.52 3.44 -2.98
N ASN A 98 -28.82 4.54 -3.22
CA ASN A 98 -29.41 5.88 -3.40
C ASN A 98 -29.68 6.25 -4.86
N SER A 99 -30.11 5.30 -5.70
CA SER A 99 -30.41 5.54 -7.13
C SER A 99 -29.31 6.30 -7.87
N ASN A 100 -28.04 5.97 -7.58
CA ASN A 100 -26.85 6.62 -8.14
C ASN A 100 -26.59 8.08 -7.72
N GLN A 101 -27.26 8.61 -6.69
CA GLN A 101 -26.95 9.91 -6.11
C GLN A 101 -26.24 9.77 -4.75
N PRO A 102 -25.13 10.49 -4.52
CA PRO A 102 -24.45 10.48 -3.22
C PRO A 102 -25.32 11.12 -2.15
N GLY A 103 -25.66 10.35 -1.10
CA GLY A 103 -26.35 10.87 0.09
C GLY A 103 -25.37 11.49 1.10
N SER A 104 -25.87 12.01 2.22
CA SER A 104 -25.03 12.59 3.29
C SER A 104 -23.96 11.61 3.78
N ASN A 105 -24.30 10.33 3.93
CA ASN A 105 -23.38 9.27 4.37
C ASN A 105 -22.26 9.02 3.33
N SER A 106 -22.56 9.13 2.03
CA SER A 106 -21.58 8.98 0.96
C SER A 106 -20.48 10.06 1.04
N ASN A 107 -20.85 11.28 1.45
CA ASN A 107 -19.89 12.36 1.65
C ASN A 107 -18.98 12.12 2.87
N GLU A 108 -19.49 11.47 3.92
CA GLU A 108 -18.70 11.12 5.09
C GLU A 108 -17.63 10.07 4.77
N GLU A 109 -18.00 9.04 3.99
CA GLU A 109 -17.05 8.01 3.57
C GLU A 109 -15.98 8.57 2.63
N VAL A 110 -16.35 9.42 1.66
CA VAL A 110 -15.36 10.11 0.81
C VAL A 110 -14.43 10.98 1.65
N ARG A 111 -14.97 11.69 2.65
CA ARG A 111 -14.15 12.49 3.59
C ARG A 111 -13.20 11.60 4.39
N TYR A 112 -13.68 10.47 4.89
CA TYR A 112 -12.86 9.49 5.62
C TYR A 112 -11.70 8.98 4.75
N LEU A 113 -11.99 8.50 3.53
CA LEU A 113 -10.98 8.03 2.59
C LEU A 113 -9.94 9.11 2.29
N LYS A 114 -10.38 10.34 2.02
CA LYS A 114 -9.50 11.50 1.77
C LYS A 114 -8.60 11.82 2.95
N GLN A 115 -9.10 11.67 4.18
CA GLN A 115 -8.35 11.98 5.40
C GLN A 115 -7.38 10.86 5.80
N HIS A 116 -7.75 9.60 5.61
CA HIS A 116 -7.02 8.46 6.15
C HIS A 116 -6.09 7.75 5.15
N ILE A 117 -6.33 7.85 3.84
CA ILE A 117 -5.45 7.27 2.83
C ILE A 117 -4.06 7.97 2.79
N PRO A 118 -3.95 9.30 2.77
CA PRO A 118 -2.64 9.96 2.66
C PRO A 118 -1.69 9.66 3.83
N PRO A 119 -2.12 9.68 5.11
CA PRO A 119 -1.26 9.29 6.23
C PRO A 119 -0.78 7.84 6.14
N LEU A 120 -1.64 6.90 5.73
CA LEU A 120 -1.24 5.50 5.55
C LEU A 120 -0.22 5.34 4.42
N ILE A 121 -0.43 6.02 3.29
CA ILE A 121 0.54 6.07 2.19
C ILE A 121 1.89 6.63 2.65
N HIS A 122 1.88 7.68 3.48
CA HIS A 122 3.10 8.26 4.02
C HIS A 122 3.90 7.23 4.82
N LYS A 123 3.25 6.51 5.74
CA LYS A 123 3.87 5.41 6.51
C LYS A 123 4.44 4.32 5.59
N ILE A 124 3.66 3.86 4.61
CA ILE A 124 4.11 2.86 3.63
C ILE A 124 5.35 3.33 2.87
N ASN A 125 5.39 4.59 2.43
CA ASN A 125 6.57 5.17 1.77
C ASN A 125 7.79 5.23 2.70
N GLN A 126 7.62 5.57 3.98
CA GLN A 126 8.70 5.58 4.95
C GLN A 126 9.31 4.18 5.11
N TYR A 127 8.48 3.14 5.26
CA TYR A 127 8.96 1.76 5.38
C TYR A 127 9.61 1.25 4.08
N ALA A 128 9.02 1.55 2.93
CA ALA A 128 9.62 1.20 1.64
C ALA A 128 10.96 1.92 1.41
N GLY A 129 11.06 3.20 1.82
CA GLY A 129 12.29 4.00 1.78
C GLY A 129 13.38 3.42 2.66
N TYR A 130 13.04 3.02 3.89
CA TYR A 130 13.96 2.36 4.83
C TYR A 130 14.54 1.05 4.24
N LEU A 131 13.70 0.21 3.63
CA LEU A 131 14.14 -1.02 2.97
C LEU A 131 15.06 -0.74 1.77
N LYS A 132 14.75 0.29 0.97
CA LYS A 132 15.62 0.72 -0.14
C LYS A 132 16.97 1.24 0.36
N GLN A 133 16.98 2.06 1.40
CA GLN A 133 18.22 2.59 1.98
C GLN A 133 19.13 1.47 2.50
N LYS A 134 18.57 0.51 3.26
CA LYS A 134 19.31 -0.68 3.71
C LYS A 134 19.95 -1.47 2.57
N ARG A 135 19.25 -1.59 1.43
CA ARG A 135 19.80 -2.24 0.24
C ARG A 135 20.98 -1.46 -0.35
N VAL A 136 20.84 -0.14 -0.51
CA VAL A 136 21.90 0.72 -1.09
C VAL A 136 23.16 0.72 -0.22
N SER A 137 23.02 0.91 1.09
CA SER A 137 24.16 0.91 2.02
C SER A 137 24.96 -0.40 2.00
N PHE A 138 24.27 -1.53 1.84
CA PHE A 138 24.93 -2.83 1.72
C PHE A 138 25.67 -2.98 0.38
N ILE A 139 25.07 -2.56 -0.74
CA ILE A 139 25.74 -2.60 -2.05
C ILE A 139 27.00 -1.73 -2.04
N SER A 140 26.97 -0.56 -1.40
CA SER A 140 28.17 0.27 -1.26
C SER A 140 29.27 -0.38 -0.41
N LEU A 141 28.90 -1.08 0.67
CA LEU A 141 29.83 -1.84 1.52
C LEU A 141 30.47 -3.01 0.76
N LEU A 142 29.69 -3.78 0.00
CA LEU A 142 30.25 -4.86 -0.83
C LEU A 142 31.23 -4.32 -1.88
N ARG A 143 30.95 -3.15 -2.46
CA ARG A 143 31.82 -2.52 -3.45
C ARG A 143 33.12 -1.98 -2.85
N SER A 144 33.12 -1.53 -1.59
CA SER A 144 34.34 -1.08 -0.91
C SER A 144 35.20 -2.25 -0.44
N ASP A 145 34.58 -3.33 0.02
CA ASP A 145 35.28 -4.42 0.70
C ASP A 145 35.69 -5.55 -0.28
N PHE A 146 35.03 -5.67 -1.43
CA PHE A 146 35.29 -6.70 -2.45
C PHE A 146 35.12 -6.15 -3.88
N PRO A 147 36.08 -5.34 -4.39
CA PRO A 147 35.97 -4.70 -5.70
C PRO A 147 35.84 -5.69 -6.87
N ASP A 148 36.36 -6.92 -6.73
CA ASP A 148 36.36 -7.95 -7.79
C ASP A 148 35.17 -8.91 -7.75
N ALA A 149 34.30 -8.84 -6.74
CA ALA A 149 33.21 -9.82 -6.54
C ALA A 149 31.99 -9.62 -7.47
N LEU A 150 32.01 -8.61 -8.35
CA LEU A 150 30.90 -8.31 -9.26
C LEU A 150 31.19 -8.61 -10.75
N ILE A 151 32.31 -9.27 -11.06
CA ILE A 151 32.62 -9.71 -12.43
C ILE A 151 31.99 -11.09 -12.72
N PHE A 152 30.73 -11.34 -12.38
CA PHE A 152 30.00 -12.49 -12.95
C PHE A 152 28.51 -12.23 -12.86
N SER A 153 27.94 -11.71 -13.95
CA SER A 153 26.59 -12.01 -14.46
C SER A 153 26.37 -11.12 -15.70
N SER A 154 26.89 -11.59 -16.85
CA SER A 154 26.40 -11.19 -18.17
C SER A 154 25.23 -12.09 -18.57
#